data_AF-A0A3B9LXE9-F1
#
_entry.id   AF-A0A3B9LXE9-F1
#
_cell.length_a   1.000
_cell.length_b   1.000
_cell.length_c   1.000
_cell.angle_alpha   90.00
_cell.angle_beta   90.00
_cell.angle_gamma   90.00
#
_symmetry.space_group_name_H-M   'P 1'
#
loop_
_entity.id
_entity.type
_entity.pdbx_description
1 polymer ?
#
loop_
_entity_poly.entity_id
_entity_poly.type
_entity_poly.pdbx_seq_one_letter_code
_entity_poly.pdbx_strand_id
1 'polypeptide(L)'
;MQQLRWPPSNIADTPQAALARLYSLPGSQYTDPEFSWKYAVAPSSIGFVKGRGLGPQFEGDLLVGASRTTLLNGYLFRFRFTADRKHCSFTDPLLNDRVADNTDKFDLSESQTLLAGQDFGVVTDIQTGPNGNVFVVSLLSGAVYEIKQKPGTIFYATLNGPQEVPPTNSTASGTATLVLSPDEKTARVALNFSGLSSTQTAAHIHGPAAIGSTAGVLFGLPDGQVSDFKIDLTPPQASDLKNGLWYVNVHSNTFPNGEIRGQFQTSASASTVQFGATQIGVGEGEGSVSLIVTRSGNTSGTADVSYATMDSA
;
A
#
# COMPACT_ATOMS: atom_id res chain seq x y z
N MET A 1 37.33 -13.04 -21.48
CA MET A 1 38.52 -12.21 -21.77
C MET A 1 38.98 -11.29 -20.62
N GLN A 2 38.23 -11.09 -19.53
CA GLN A 2 38.67 -10.21 -18.42
C GLN A 2 39.56 -10.91 -17.37
N GLN A 3 39.36 -12.20 -17.12
CA GLN A 3 40.03 -12.91 -16.00
C GLN A 3 41.52 -13.20 -16.22
N LEU A 4 42.00 -13.16 -17.47
CA LEU A 4 43.43 -13.38 -17.79
C LEU A 4 44.30 -12.12 -17.66
N ARG A 5 43.69 -10.92 -17.62
CA ARG A 5 44.45 -9.64 -17.50
C ARG A 5 44.64 -9.18 -16.06
N TRP A 6 43.89 -9.74 -15.11
CA TRP A 6 43.98 -9.40 -13.70
C TRP A 6 44.07 -10.69 -12.87
N PRO A 7 45.30 -11.22 -12.65
CA PRO A 7 45.45 -12.41 -11.83
C PRO A 7 44.90 -12.14 -10.41
N PRO A 8 44.37 -13.17 -9.71
CA PRO A 8 43.90 -13.03 -8.35
C PRO A 8 44.93 -12.39 -7.39
N SER A 9 46.22 -12.53 -7.68
CA SER A 9 47.32 -11.87 -6.94
C SER A 9 47.28 -10.34 -6.97
N ASN A 10 46.55 -9.73 -7.91
CA ASN A 10 46.37 -8.28 -7.99
C ASN A 10 45.12 -7.80 -7.22
N ILE A 11 44.29 -8.71 -6.70
CA ILE A 11 43.24 -8.38 -5.73
C ILE A 11 43.95 -7.95 -4.44
N ALA A 12 43.50 -6.86 -3.84
CA ALA A 12 44.07 -6.37 -2.60
C ALA A 12 43.43 -7.09 -1.42
N ASP A 13 44.25 -7.51 -0.45
CA ASP A 13 43.78 -8.17 0.78
C ASP A 13 43.29 -7.16 1.83
N THR A 14 43.56 -5.87 1.64
CA THR A 14 43.12 -4.79 2.54
C THR A 14 42.55 -3.61 1.75
N PRO A 15 41.60 -2.84 2.32
CA PRO A 15 41.08 -1.62 1.70
C PRO A 15 42.17 -0.60 1.35
N GLN A 16 43.20 -0.44 2.20
CA GLN A 16 44.30 0.50 1.97
C GLN A 16 45.15 0.08 0.77
N ALA A 17 45.43 -1.23 0.64
CA ALA A 17 46.13 -1.76 -0.53
C ALA A 17 45.28 -1.64 -1.80
N ALA A 18 43.95 -1.79 -1.69
CA ALA A 18 43.03 -1.58 -2.81
C ALA A 18 43.08 -0.12 -3.28
N LEU A 19 42.98 0.82 -2.33
CA LEU A 19 43.02 2.25 -2.60
C LEU A 19 44.36 2.69 -3.20
N ALA A 20 45.48 2.17 -2.70
CA ALA A 20 46.81 2.46 -3.24
C ALA A 20 47.02 1.92 -4.66
N ARG A 21 46.27 0.89 -5.06
CA ARG A 21 46.30 0.29 -6.41
C ARG A 21 45.31 0.92 -7.38
N LEU A 22 44.42 1.79 -6.92
CA LEU A 22 43.52 2.53 -7.80
C LEU A 22 44.33 3.44 -8.71
N TYR A 23 44.05 3.36 -10.01
CA TYR A 23 44.64 4.27 -10.96
C TYR A 23 44.03 5.67 -10.76
N SER A 24 44.85 6.62 -10.36
CA SER A 24 44.45 8.02 -10.16
C SER A 24 44.84 8.85 -11.37
N LEU A 25 43.84 9.44 -12.04
CA LEU A 25 44.07 10.42 -13.10
C LEU A 25 44.52 11.75 -12.48
N PRO A 26 45.43 12.52 -13.11
CA PRO A 26 45.80 13.84 -12.61
C PRO A 26 44.58 14.74 -12.37
N GLY A 27 44.46 15.28 -11.15
CA GLY A 27 43.32 16.11 -10.73
C GLY A 27 42.06 15.34 -10.34
N SER A 28 42.05 14.01 -10.45
CA SER A 28 40.94 13.19 -9.96
C SER A 28 40.98 13.04 -8.44
N GLN A 29 39.81 12.89 -7.84
CA GLN A 29 39.64 12.56 -6.43
C GLN A 29 38.77 11.31 -6.35
N TYR A 30 39.25 10.31 -5.62
CA TYR A 30 38.44 9.16 -5.29
C TYR A 30 37.42 9.56 -4.21
N THR A 31 36.21 9.03 -4.32
CA THR A 31 35.15 9.17 -3.32
C THR A 31 34.52 7.81 -3.14
N ASP A 32 34.33 7.40 -1.88
CA ASP A 32 33.67 6.13 -1.59
C ASP A 32 32.25 6.12 -2.18
N PRO A 33 31.78 4.95 -2.65
CA PRO A 33 30.43 4.83 -3.14
C PRO A 33 29.42 5.12 -2.03
N GLU A 34 28.28 5.71 -2.39
CA GLU A 34 27.18 5.95 -1.43
C GLU A 34 26.63 4.65 -0.83
N PHE A 35 26.80 3.53 -1.55
CA PHE A 35 26.42 2.20 -1.11
C PHE A 35 27.17 1.14 -1.92
N SER A 36 27.50 0.00 -1.31
CA SER A 36 28.09 -1.16 -2.00
C SER A 36 27.49 -2.47 -1.51
N TRP A 37 27.49 -3.48 -2.38
CA TRP A 37 27.29 -4.86 -1.95
C TRP A 37 28.63 -5.58 -1.94
N LYS A 38 28.95 -6.29 -0.86
CA LYS A 38 30.16 -7.12 -0.77
C LYS A 38 30.19 -8.19 -1.84
N TYR A 39 29.04 -8.84 -2.07
CA TYR A 39 28.86 -9.77 -3.17
C TYR A 39 28.11 -9.10 -4.31
N ALA A 40 28.54 -9.38 -5.54
CA ALA A 40 27.94 -8.82 -6.73
C ALA A 40 26.46 -9.22 -6.85
N VAL A 41 25.57 -8.32 -6.45
CA VAL A 41 24.20 -8.28 -6.92
C VAL A 41 24.21 -7.61 -8.30
N ALA A 42 23.31 -8.01 -9.20
CA ALA A 42 23.36 -7.57 -10.59
C ALA A 42 22.28 -6.52 -10.89
N PRO A 43 22.45 -5.24 -10.51
CA PRO A 43 21.46 -4.20 -10.77
C PRO A 43 21.38 -3.87 -12.26
N SER A 44 20.21 -3.44 -12.72
CA SER A 44 19.98 -2.95 -14.09
C SER A 44 19.51 -1.49 -14.07
N SER A 45 18.23 -1.28 -14.36
CA SER A 45 17.60 0.03 -14.45
C SER A 45 17.39 0.64 -13.08
N ILE A 46 17.48 1.96 -13.03
CA ILE A 46 17.13 2.75 -11.86
C ILE A 46 16.08 3.80 -12.23
N GLY A 47 15.19 4.13 -11.29
CA GLY A 47 14.17 5.16 -11.48
C GLY A 47 13.79 5.82 -10.17
N PHE A 48 13.64 7.15 -10.20
CA PHE A 48 13.13 7.89 -9.05
C PHE A 48 11.60 7.92 -9.05
N VAL A 49 11.00 7.70 -7.88
CA VAL A 49 9.57 7.93 -7.66
C VAL A 49 9.30 9.43 -7.71
N LYS A 50 8.40 9.88 -8.59
CA LYS A 50 8.04 11.29 -8.74
C LYS A 50 6.66 11.58 -8.12
N GLY A 51 6.60 12.55 -7.23
CA GLY A 51 5.35 12.91 -6.55
C GLY A 51 4.89 11.84 -5.56
N ARG A 52 3.59 11.86 -5.24
CA ARG A 52 3.01 11.16 -4.08
C ARG A 52 2.00 10.06 -4.42
N GLY A 53 1.96 9.58 -5.66
CA GLY A 53 0.97 8.56 -6.07
C GLY A 53 1.12 7.21 -5.37
N LEU A 54 2.33 6.84 -4.95
CA LEU A 54 2.56 5.66 -4.08
C LEU A 54 2.36 5.95 -2.58
N GLY A 55 2.18 7.22 -2.23
CA GLY A 55 2.21 7.74 -0.86
C GLY A 55 3.41 8.65 -0.60
N PRO A 56 3.29 9.63 0.32
CA PRO A 56 4.34 10.62 0.60
C PRO A 56 5.65 10.00 1.08
N GLN A 57 5.59 8.82 1.69
CA GLN A 57 6.76 8.11 2.19
C GLN A 57 7.69 7.61 1.08
N PHE A 58 7.24 7.53 -0.18
CA PHE A 58 8.03 7.08 -1.33
C PHE A 58 8.53 8.23 -2.21
N GLU A 59 8.09 9.47 -1.95
CA GLU A 59 8.37 10.61 -2.81
C GLU A 59 9.88 10.85 -2.94
N GLY A 60 10.41 10.76 -4.16
CA GLY A 60 11.81 10.97 -4.47
C GLY A 60 12.74 9.79 -4.13
N ASP A 61 12.23 8.65 -3.68
CA ASP A 61 13.05 7.47 -3.45
C ASP A 61 13.57 6.88 -4.78
N LEU A 62 14.72 6.22 -4.73
CA LEU A 62 15.31 5.53 -5.87
C LEU A 62 14.90 4.06 -5.84
N LEU A 63 14.41 3.57 -6.97
CA LEU A 63 14.16 2.15 -7.20
C LEU A 63 15.26 1.57 -8.10
N VAL A 64 15.70 0.36 -7.80
CA VAL A 64 16.77 -0.34 -8.51
C VAL A 64 16.26 -1.74 -8.88
N GLY A 65 16.17 -2.02 -10.17
CA GLY A 65 15.72 -3.31 -10.70
C GLY A 65 16.86 -4.30 -10.88
N ALA A 66 16.51 -5.60 -10.96
CA ALA A 66 17.46 -6.67 -11.20
C ALA A 66 17.71 -6.92 -12.70
N SER A 67 18.97 -7.20 -13.07
CA SER A 67 19.36 -7.68 -14.40
C SER A 67 19.25 -9.21 -14.57
N ARG A 68 18.92 -9.94 -13.49
CA ARG A 68 18.88 -11.41 -13.43
C ARG A 68 17.83 -11.88 -12.43
N THR A 69 17.42 -13.14 -12.55
CA THR A 69 16.36 -13.73 -11.71
C THR A 69 16.85 -14.63 -10.58
N THR A 70 18.16 -14.85 -10.48
CA THR A 70 18.71 -15.79 -9.48
C THR A 70 18.46 -15.37 -8.03
N LEU A 71 18.28 -14.07 -7.77
CA LEU A 71 17.85 -13.54 -6.48
C LEU A 71 16.38 -13.09 -6.60
N LEU A 72 15.50 -13.73 -5.82
CA LEU A 72 14.06 -13.38 -5.71
C LEU A 72 13.31 -13.33 -7.06
N ASN A 73 13.75 -14.10 -8.06
CA ASN A 73 13.17 -14.11 -9.40
C ASN A 73 13.13 -12.69 -10.06
N GLY A 74 14.02 -11.80 -9.64
CA GLY A 74 14.07 -10.41 -10.06
C GLY A 74 13.57 -9.46 -8.97
N TYR A 75 14.50 -8.92 -8.19
CA TYR A 75 14.21 -7.95 -7.14
C TYR A 75 13.88 -6.55 -7.70
N LEU A 76 13.19 -5.78 -6.87
CA LEU A 76 13.15 -4.33 -6.91
C LEU A 76 13.62 -3.82 -5.54
N PHE A 77 14.76 -3.15 -5.50
CA PHE A 77 15.27 -2.51 -4.30
C PHE A 77 14.85 -1.05 -4.23
N ARG A 78 14.73 -0.51 -3.02
CA ARG A 78 14.40 0.88 -2.71
C ARG A 78 15.48 1.49 -1.83
N PHE A 79 15.97 2.64 -2.27
CA PHE A 79 16.91 3.47 -1.53
C PHE A 79 16.24 4.79 -1.18
N ARG A 80 16.27 5.11 0.11
CA ARG A 80 15.83 6.39 0.66
C ARG A 80 17.03 7.33 0.74
N PHE A 81 16.76 8.63 0.75
CA PHE A 81 17.83 9.63 0.88
C PHE A 81 17.66 10.49 2.12
N THR A 82 18.76 11.11 2.54
CA THR A 82 18.75 12.22 3.50
C THR A 82 17.87 13.37 3.00
N ALA A 83 17.44 14.25 3.89
CA ALA A 83 16.54 15.36 3.55
C ALA A 83 17.10 16.30 2.45
N ASP A 84 18.43 16.46 2.41
CA ASP A 84 19.14 17.22 1.36
C ASP A 84 19.40 16.42 0.08
N ARG A 85 19.00 15.14 0.07
CA ARG A 85 19.15 14.16 -1.02
C ARG A 85 20.59 13.89 -1.44
N LYS A 86 21.57 14.16 -0.59
CA LYS A 86 22.99 13.96 -0.91
C LYS A 86 23.50 12.57 -0.58
N HIS A 87 22.86 11.87 0.36
CA HIS A 87 23.30 10.55 0.81
C HIS A 87 22.14 9.56 0.88
N CYS A 88 22.44 8.27 0.73
CA CYS A 88 21.51 7.21 1.08
C CYS A 88 21.23 7.24 2.59
N SER A 89 19.97 7.04 2.97
CA SER A 89 19.54 6.97 4.36
C SER A 89 19.09 5.55 4.68
N PHE A 90 19.77 4.94 5.65
CA PHE A 90 19.47 3.60 6.15
C PHE A 90 18.95 3.69 7.58
N THR A 91 17.86 2.98 7.85
CA THR A 91 17.35 2.78 9.21
C THR A 91 17.80 1.46 9.81
N ASP A 92 18.33 0.57 8.98
CA ASP A 92 18.86 -0.73 9.37
C ASP A 92 20.28 -0.56 9.91
N PRO A 93 20.55 -0.93 11.17
CA PRO A 93 21.88 -0.82 11.75
C PRO A 93 22.96 -1.62 11.02
N LEU A 94 22.58 -2.69 10.30
CA LEU A 94 23.52 -3.50 9.53
C LEU A 94 24.10 -2.75 8.34
N LEU A 95 23.39 -1.75 7.81
CA LEU A 95 23.82 -0.96 6.65
C LEU A 95 24.48 0.38 7.04
N ASN A 96 24.86 0.56 8.31
CA ASN A 96 25.45 1.82 8.80
C ASN A 96 26.81 2.14 8.17
N ASP A 97 27.56 1.11 7.80
CA ASP A 97 28.84 1.24 7.09
C ASP A 97 28.66 1.41 5.57
N ARG A 98 27.40 1.41 5.09
CA ARG A 98 26.98 1.53 3.69
C ARG A 98 27.41 0.34 2.82
N VAL A 99 27.71 -0.80 3.44
CA VAL A 99 28.00 -2.04 2.73
C VAL A 99 26.92 -3.07 3.11
N ALA A 100 26.31 -3.72 2.12
CA ALA A 100 25.57 -4.95 2.38
C ALA A 100 26.54 -6.14 2.38
N ASP A 101 26.88 -6.60 3.57
CA ASP A 101 27.74 -7.73 3.88
C ASP A 101 26.99 -9.07 3.87
N ASN A 102 26.15 -9.27 2.85
CA ASN A 102 25.49 -10.55 2.60
C ASN A 102 26.51 -11.70 2.63
N THR A 103 26.07 -12.89 3.01
CA THR A 103 26.94 -14.08 3.11
C THR A 103 27.31 -14.66 1.75
N ASP A 104 26.46 -14.45 0.74
CA ASP A 104 26.70 -14.78 -0.66
C ASP A 104 25.94 -13.84 -1.63
N LYS A 105 26.09 -14.03 -2.96
CA LYS A 105 25.49 -13.19 -4.02
C LYS A 105 23.97 -13.40 -4.25
N PHE A 106 23.39 -14.44 -3.67
CA PHE A 106 21.98 -14.81 -3.69
C PHE A 106 21.34 -14.74 -2.31
N ASP A 107 22.06 -14.22 -1.33
CA ASP A 107 21.61 -13.94 0.02
C ASP A 107 21.07 -12.52 0.12
N LEU A 108 20.00 -12.37 0.92
CA LEU A 108 19.34 -11.09 1.17
C LEU A 108 19.63 -10.57 2.59
N SER A 109 20.37 -11.29 3.43
CA SER A 109 20.45 -11.07 4.88
C SER A 109 20.57 -9.60 5.32
N GLU A 110 21.44 -8.79 4.72
CA GLU A 110 21.54 -7.35 5.03
C GLU A 110 20.79 -6.45 4.05
N SER A 111 20.38 -6.98 2.91
CA SER A 111 19.60 -6.26 1.90
C SER A 111 18.07 -6.35 2.11
N GLN A 112 17.59 -7.02 3.15
CA GLN A 112 16.15 -7.27 3.37
C GLN A 112 15.36 -5.96 3.48
N THR A 113 15.90 -4.99 4.20
CA THR A 113 15.25 -3.69 4.41
C THR A 113 15.26 -2.80 3.15
N LEU A 114 16.06 -3.16 2.15
CA LEU A 114 16.07 -2.52 0.82
C LEU A 114 15.00 -3.12 -0.10
N LEU A 115 14.43 -4.29 0.20
CA LEU A 115 13.49 -4.96 -0.68
C LEU A 115 12.14 -4.23 -0.76
N ALA A 116 11.82 -3.70 -1.94
CA ALA A 116 10.51 -3.12 -2.25
C ALA A 116 9.58 -4.11 -2.96
N GLY A 117 10.14 -5.11 -3.64
CA GLY A 117 9.37 -6.19 -4.25
C GLY A 117 10.25 -7.20 -4.97
N GLN A 118 9.62 -8.25 -5.49
CA GLN A 118 10.26 -9.40 -6.12
C GLN A 118 9.43 -9.87 -7.32
N ASP A 119 9.90 -10.90 -8.04
CA ASP A 119 9.22 -11.47 -9.21
C ASP A 119 9.07 -10.50 -10.41
N PHE A 120 9.90 -9.46 -10.47
CA PHE A 120 9.92 -8.51 -11.60
C PHE A 120 10.73 -9.02 -12.80
N GLY A 121 11.42 -10.16 -12.69
CA GLY A 121 12.25 -10.69 -13.75
C GLY A 121 13.47 -9.80 -14.04
N VAL A 122 13.80 -9.64 -15.33
CA VAL A 122 14.87 -8.73 -15.78
C VAL A 122 14.27 -7.36 -16.06
N VAL A 123 14.57 -6.39 -15.20
CA VAL A 123 14.05 -5.02 -15.32
C VAL A 123 14.90 -4.21 -16.29
N THR A 124 14.26 -3.51 -17.23
CA THR A 124 14.94 -2.70 -18.26
C THR A 124 14.64 -1.21 -18.15
N ASP A 125 13.52 -0.82 -17.56
CA ASP A 125 13.16 0.57 -17.30
C ASP A 125 12.23 0.69 -16.08
N ILE A 126 12.30 1.83 -15.39
CA ILE A 126 11.46 2.20 -14.25
C ILE A 126 11.07 3.67 -14.40
N GLN A 127 9.78 3.95 -14.53
CA GLN A 127 9.26 5.32 -14.71
C GLN A 127 8.07 5.59 -13.82
N THR A 128 7.97 6.81 -13.30
CA THR A 128 6.71 7.26 -12.68
C THR A 128 5.81 7.85 -13.75
N GLY A 129 4.59 7.32 -13.88
CA GLY A 129 3.60 7.80 -14.83
C GLY A 129 2.87 9.07 -14.36
N PRO A 130 2.10 9.73 -15.24
CA PRO A 130 1.34 10.94 -14.90
C PRO A 130 0.28 10.74 -13.80
N ASN A 131 -0.20 9.51 -13.62
CA ASN A 131 -1.12 9.13 -12.54
C ASN A 131 -0.42 8.97 -11.18
N GLY A 132 0.91 9.14 -11.12
CA GLY A 132 1.72 8.98 -9.92
C GLY A 132 2.08 7.54 -9.56
N ASN A 133 1.63 6.56 -10.35
CA ASN A 133 2.03 5.16 -10.21
C ASN A 133 3.40 4.93 -10.86
N VAL A 134 4.10 3.88 -10.43
CA VAL A 134 5.41 3.50 -10.98
C VAL A 134 5.23 2.33 -11.94
N PHE A 135 5.81 2.42 -13.12
CA PHE A 135 5.80 1.40 -14.15
C PHE A 135 7.18 0.76 -14.26
N VAL A 136 7.22 -0.57 -14.27
CA VAL A 136 8.45 -1.38 -14.32
C VAL A 136 8.40 -2.27 -15.54
N VAL A 137 9.33 -2.10 -16.48
CA VAL A 137 9.38 -2.88 -17.73
C VAL A 137 10.21 -4.13 -17.52
N SER A 138 9.57 -5.30 -17.65
CA SER A 138 10.21 -6.60 -17.50
C SER A 138 10.44 -7.25 -18.86
N LEU A 139 11.71 -7.44 -19.20
CA LEU A 139 12.12 -8.13 -20.42
C LEU A 139 11.75 -9.61 -20.37
N LEU A 140 11.91 -10.25 -19.20
CA LEU A 140 11.67 -11.68 -19.07
C LEU A 140 10.18 -12.02 -19.16
N SER A 141 9.33 -11.23 -18.49
CA SER A 141 7.89 -11.45 -18.47
C SER A 141 7.19 -10.91 -19.73
N GLY A 142 7.87 -10.12 -20.56
CA GLY A 142 7.27 -9.44 -21.71
C GLY A 142 6.15 -8.48 -21.29
N ALA A 143 6.25 -7.88 -20.11
CA ALA A 143 5.18 -7.13 -19.46
C ALA A 143 5.66 -5.81 -18.86
N VAL A 144 4.74 -4.87 -18.69
CA VAL A 144 4.93 -3.66 -17.89
C VAL A 144 4.09 -3.81 -16.63
N TYR A 145 4.75 -3.85 -15.47
CA TYR A 145 4.09 -3.88 -14.17
C TYR A 145 3.75 -2.48 -13.72
N GLU A 146 2.51 -2.25 -13.28
CA GLU A 146 2.11 -1.03 -12.59
C GLU A 146 2.14 -1.26 -11.07
N ILE A 147 3.01 -0.53 -10.39
CA ILE A 147 3.07 -0.41 -8.94
C ILE A 147 2.23 0.79 -8.56
N LYS A 148 1.26 0.57 -7.68
CA LYS A 148 0.34 1.60 -7.19
C LYS A 148 0.12 1.45 -5.70
N GLN A 149 -0.33 2.52 -5.05
CA GLN A 149 -0.70 2.45 -3.65
C GLN A 149 -1.81 1.39 -3.47
N LYS A 150 -1.61 0.48 -2.51
CA LYS A 150 -2.70 -0.41 -2.07
C LYS A 150 -3.77 0.48 -1.41
N PRO A 151 -5.03 0.45 -1.86
CA PRO A 151 -6.09 1.21 -1.20
C PRO A 151 -6.35 0.66 0.21
N GLY A 152 -6.85 1.49 1.10
CA GLY A 152 -7.34 1.03 2.41
C GLY A 152 -8.55 0.11 2.25
N THR A 153 -8.77 -0.76 3.23
CA THR A 153 -9.93 -1.65 3.26
C THR A 153 -11.08 -0.95 3.98
N ILE A 154 -12.25 -0.86 3.35
CA ILE A 154 -13.43 -0.24 3.93
C ILE A 154 -14.27 -1.31 4.63
N PHE A 155 -14.70 -0.99 5.85
CA PHE A 155 -15.67 -1.73 6.64
C PHE A 155 -16.87 -0.84 6.91
N TYR A 156 -18.05 -1.45 7.01
CA TYR A 156 -19.28 -0.74 7.33
C TYR A 156 -20.08 -1.49 8.38
N ALA A 157 -20.89 -0.76 9.14
CA ALA A 157 -21.85 -1.29 10.09
C ALA A 157 -23.16 -0.50 9.98
N THR A 158 -24.29 -1.17 9.98
CA THR A 158 -25.62 -0.53 10.15
C THR A 158 -26.08 -0.76 11.57
N LEU A 159 -26.42 0.30 12.29
CA LEU A 159 -26.77 0.25 13.70
C LEU A 159 -28.29 0.31 13.89
N ASN A 160 -28.83 -0.56 14.73
CA ASN A 160 -30.22 -0.51 15.19
C ASN A 160 -30.39 -1.19 16.57
N GLY A 161 -31.55 -1.00 17.19
CA GLY A 161 -31.86 -1.56 18.51
C GLY A 161 -31.88 -3.11 18.57
N PRO A 162 -32.43 -3.82 17.57
CA PRO A 162 -32.47 -5.28 17.57
C PRO A 162 -31.11 -5.98 17.60
N GLN A 163 -30.03 -5.29 17.20
CA GLN A 163 -28.67 -5.84 17.23
C GLN A 163 -27.98 -5.74 18.60
N GLU A 164 -28.54 -4.97 19.54
CA GLU A 164 -28.03 -4.93 20.92
C GLU A 164 -28.19 -6.29 21.61
N VAL A 165 -27.42 -6.51 22.67
CA VAL A 165 -27.45 -7.75 23.45
C VAL A 165 -27.59 -7.41 24.95
N PRO A 166 -28.79 -7.55 25.54
CA PRO A 166 -30.05 -7.96 24.92
C PRO A 166 -30.62 -6.90 23.93
N PRO A 167 -31.45 -7.29 22.95
CA PRO A 167 -32.07 -6.36 21.99
C PRO A 167 -32.88 -5.26 22.66
N THR A 168 -32.81 -4.04 22.14
CA THR A 168 -33.64 -2.91 22.59
C THR A 168 -34.86 -2.71 21.68
N ASN A 169 -35.85 -1.97 22.17
CA ASN A 169 -37.01 -1.53 21.38
C ASN A 169 -36.80 -0.14 20.75
N SER A 170 -35.56 0.38 20.71
CA SER A 170 -35.28 1.69 20.13
C SER A 170 -35.54 1.68 18.61
N THR A 171 -36.16 2.75 18.14
CA THR A 171 -36.37 3.02 16.70
C THR A 171 -35.22 3.84 16.10
N ALA A 172 -34.20 4.17 16.90
CA ALA A 172 -33.01 4.84 16.43
C ALA A 172 -32.28 4.00 15.37
N SER A 173 -31.54 4.70 14.50
CA SER A 173 -30.77 4.08 13.44
C SER A 173 -29.45 4.79 13.24
N GLY A 174 -28.45 4.07 12.74
CA GLY A 174 -27.16 4.64 12.41
C GLY A 174 -26.36 3.85 11.40
N THR A 175 -25.25 4.42 10.98
CA THR A 175 -24.24 3.81 10.12
C THR A 175 -22.86 4.17 10.64
N ALA A 176 -21.92 3.23 10.55
CA ALA A 176 -20.51 3.52 10.76
C ALA A 176 -19.70 3.01 9.58
N THR A 177 -18.64 3.73 9.24
CA THR A 177 -17.64 3.32 8.26
C THR A 177 -16.27 3.36 8.92
N LEU A 178 -15.45 2.35 8.64
CA LEU A 178 -14.08 2.27 9.10
C LEU A 178 -13.18 1.97 7.91
N VAL A 179 -12.19 2.83 7.66
CA VAL A 179 -11.18 2.64 6.60
C VAL A 179 -9.87 2.21 7.24
N LEU A 180 -9.52 0.94 7.11
CA LEU A 180 -8.26 0.36 7.58
C LEU A 180 -7.14 0.77 6.62
N SER A 181 -6.04 1.31 7.17
CA SER A 181 -4.88 1.67 6.36
C SER A 181 -4.23 0.45 5.71
N PRO A 182 -3.56 0.59 4.57
CA PRO A 182 -2.99 -0.54 3.83
C PRO A 182 -1.89 -1.29 4.59
N ASP A 183 -1.22 -0.60 5.53
CA ASP A 183 -0.22 -1.16 6.45
C ASP A 183 -0.85 -1.76 7.73
N GLU A 184 -2.18 -1.69 7.84
CA GLU A 184 -3.01 -2.22 8.93
C GLU A 184 -2.71 -1.66 10.32
N LYS A 185 -1.96 -0.55 10.40
CA LYS A 185 -1.57 0.08 11.67
C LYS A 185 -2.55 1.11 12.19
N THR A 186 -3.40 1.64 11.31
CA THR A 186 -4.34 2.71 11.67
C THR A 186 -5.67 2.52 10.97
N ALA A 187 -6.75 3.08 11.52
CA ALA A 187 -8.01 3.17 10.81
C ALA A 187 -8.67 4.52 11.04
N ARG A 188 -9.50 4.94 10.08
CA ARG A 188 -10.33 6.15 10.17
C ARG A 188 -11.79 5.76 10.29
N VAL A 189 -12.47 6.28 11.30
CA VAL A 189 -13.84 5.94 11.65
C VAL A 189 -14.75 7.13 11.42
N ALA A 190 -15.90 6.87 10.80
CA ALA A 190 -17.05 7.77 10.75
C ALA A 190 -18.26 7.05 11.35
N LEU A 191 -19.09 7.78 12.09
CA LEU A 191 -20.30 7.29 12.74
C LEU A 191 -21.39 8.35 12.61
N ASN A 192 -22.50 7.98 12.00
CA ASN A 192 -23.70 8.80 11.93
C ASN A 192 -24.89 8.06 12.50
N PHE A 193 -25.76 8.75 13.24
CA PHE A 193 -26.97 8.15 13.80
C PHE A 193 -28.05 9.20 14.04
N SER A 194 -29.29 8.74 14.18
CA SER A 194 -30.44 9.59 14.43
C SER A 194 -31.51 8.86 15.23
N GLY A 195 -32.41 9.64 15.85
CA GLY A 195 -33.59 9.09 16.51
C GLY A 195 -33.33 8.43 17.87
N LEU A 196 -32.20 8.72 18.53
CA LEU A 196 -31.99 8.28 19.92
C LEU A 196 -33.15 8.77 20.79
N SER A 197 -33.61 7.89 21.67
CA SER A 197 -34.72 8.12 22.61
C SER A 197 -34.42 9.18 23.67
N SER A 198 -33.15 9.44 23.95
CA SER A 198 -32.67 10.45 24.88
C SER A 198 -31.26 10.92 24.51
N THR A 199 -30.70 11.87 25.27
CA THR A 199 -29.33 12.36 25.05
C THR A 199 -28.32 11.21 25.02
N GLN A 200 -27.43 11.24 24.03
CA GLN A 200 -26.27 10.35 23.97
C GLN A 200 -25.42 10.49 25.24
N THR A 201 -24.88 9.36 25.71
CA THR A 201 -23.94 9.32 26.83
C THR A 201 -22.56 8.78 26.47
N ALA A 202 -22.47 7.96 25.41
CA ALA A 202 -21.20 7.47 24.87
C ALA A 202 -21.40 6.80 23.50
N ALA A 203 -20.30 6.58 22.78
CA ALA A 203 -20.22 5.64 21.66
C ALA A 203 -18.88 4.89 21.71
N HIS A 204 -18.89 3.59 21.40
CA HIS A 204 -17.71 2.75 21.52
C HIS A 204 -17.56 1.79 20.34
N ILE A 205 -16.32 1.43 20.03
CA ILE A 205 -15.98 0.23 19.25
C ILE A 205 -15.56 -0.86 20.22
N HIS A 206 -16.15 -2.03 20.07
CA HIS A 206 -15.93 -3.21 20.90
C HIS A 206 -15.35 -4.37 20.09
N GLY A 207 -14.66 -5.28 20.78
CA GLY A 207 -14.18 -6.53 20.20
C GLY A 207 -13.13 -7.22 21.08
N PRO A 208 -12.71 -8.44 20.71
CA PRO A 208 -13.31 -9.29 19.68
C PRO A 208 -14.60 -9.97 20.17
N ALA A 209 -15.67 -9.93 19.36
CA ALA A 209 -16.93 -10.65 19.58
C ALA A 209 -17.59 -11.03 18.24
N ALA A 210 -18.08 -12.27 18.17
CA ALA A 210 -18.97 -12.70 17.09
C ALA A 210 -20.31 -11.96 17.15
N ILE A 211 -21.05 -11.98 16.03
CA ILE A 211 -22.42 -11.44 15.96
C ILE A 211 -23.28 -12.06 17.07
N GLY A 212 -24.00 -11.22 17.81
CA GLY A 212 -24.85 -11.64 18.93
C GLY A 212 -24.12 -11.88 20.26
N SER A 213 -22.80 -11.66 20.33
CA SER A 213 -22.01 -11.70 21.58
C SER A 213 -21.50 -10.32 21.97
N THR A 214 -21.19 -10.10 23.25
CA THR A 214 -20.61 -8.85 23.76
C THR A 214 -19.11 -8.98 24.01
N ALA A 215 -18.39 -7.86 23.95
CA ALA A 215 -16.98 -7.77 24.29
C ALA A 215 -16.67 -6.45 25.02
N GLY A 216 -15.46 -6.33 25.56
CA GLY A 216 -14.96 -5.08 26.13
C GLY A 216 -14.81 -3.97 25.09
N VAL A 217 -14.66 -2.74 25.59
CA VAL A 217 -14.38 -1.56 24.76
C VAL A 217 -12.94 -1.62 24.25
N LEU A 218 -12.76 -1.44 22.95
CA LEU A 218 -11.45 -1.25 22.32
C LEU A 218 -11.13 0.23 22.17
N PHE A 219 -12.11 1.03 21.71
CA PHE A 219 -11.95 2.46 21.47
C PHE A 219 -13.20 3.22 21.86
N GLY A 220 -13.04 4.34 22.57
CA GLY A 220 -14.09 5.34 22.75
C GLY A 220 -14.14 6.30 21.57
N LEU A 221 -15.35 6.66 21.16
CA LEU A 221 -15.60 7.64 20.12
C LEU A 221 -16.10 8.96 20.73
N PRO A 222 -15.86 10.11 20.08
CA PRO A 222 -16.45 11.38 20.49
C PRO A 222 -17.99 11.34 20.50
N ASP A 223 -18.60 12.16 21.34
CA ASP A 223 -20.05 12.35 21.32
C ASP A 223 -20.52 13.11 20.06
N GLY A 224 -21.73 12.82 19.61
CA GLY A 224 -22.32 13.37 18.40
C GLY A 224 -21.94 12.58 17.13
N GLN A 225 -22.19 13.19 15.97
CA GLN A 225 -21.79 12.62 14.68
C GLN A 225 -20.26 12.67 14.57
N VAL A 226 -19.64 11.59 14.10
CA VAL A 226 -18.20 11.48 13.90
C VAL A 226 -17.92 11.42 12.40
N SER A 227 -17.15 12.38 11.88
CA SER A 227 -16.83 12.43 10.44
C SER A 227 -15.46 11.81 10.10
N ASP A 228 -14.46 11.95 10.98
CA ASP A 228 -13.14 11.34 10.84
C ASP A 228 -12.48 11.23 12.21
N PHE A 229 -12.35 10.00 12.72
CA PHE A 229 -11.63 9.71 13.96
C PHE A 229 -10.55 8.65 13.70
N LYS A 230 -9.30 8.99 14.02
CA LYS A 230 -8.17 8.08 13.84
C LYS A 230 -8.01 7.18 15.06
N ILE A 231 -7.93 5.86 14.82
CA ILE A 231 -7.50 4.86 15.80
C ILE A 231 -6.19 4.22 15.35
N ASP A 232 -5.34 3.85 16.31
CA ASP A 232 -4.13 3.06 16.08
C ASP A 232 -4.41 1.60 16.46
N LEU A 233 -3.92 0.65 15.66
CA LEU A 233 -4.21 -0.77 15.78
C LEU A 233 -2.94 -1.57 16.07
N THR A 234 -3.10 -2.59 16.91
CA THR A 234 -2.16 -3.71 17.01
C THR A 234 -2.43 -4.75 15.89
N PRO A 235 -1.45 -5.60 15.55
CA PRO A 235 -1.68 -6.65 14.55
C PRO A 235 -2.86 -7.60 14.87
N PRO A 236 -3.06 -8.07 16.12
CA PRO A 236 -4.24 -8.86 16.48
C PRO A 236 -5.56 -8.12 16.24
N GLN A 237 -5.62 -6.83 16.60
CA GLN A 237 -6.80 -5.98 16.38
C GLN A 237 -7.16 -5.85 14.90
N ALA A 238 -6.18 -5.65 14.02
CA ALA A 238 -6.42 -5.62 12.58
C ALA A 238 -6.95 -6.96 12.05
N SER A 239 -6.45 -8.07 12.60
CA SER A 239 -6.95 -9.41 12.28
C SER A 239 -8.40 -9.59 12.73
N ASP A 240 -8.74 -9.20 13.95
CA ASP A 240 -10.09 -9.30 14.52
C ASP A 240 -11.11 -8.48 13.72
N LEU A 241 -10.75 -7.26 13.33
CA LEU A 241 -11.56 -6.42 12.44
C LEU A 241 -11.81 -7.11 11.09
N LYS A 242 -10.76 -7.63 10.45
CA LYS A 242 -10.87 -8.36 9.17
C LYS A 242 -11.74 -9.61 9.27
N ASN A 243 -11.77 -10.25 10.44
CA ASN A 243 -12.61 -11.40 10.74
C ASN A 243 -14.04 -11.03 11.18
N GLY A 244 -14.40 -9.74 11.12
CA GLY A 244 -15.75 -9.27 11.46
C GLY A 244 -16.07 -9.38 12.95
N LEU A 245 -15.07 -9.36 13.82
CA LEU A 245 -15.24 -9.52 15.27
C LEU A 245 -15.42 -8.19 16.02
N TRP A 246 -15.58 -7.08 15.30
CA TRP A 246 -15.78 -5.76 15.90
C TRP A 246 -17.19 -5.26 15.67
N TYR A 247 -17.72 -4.55 16.66
CA TYR A 247 -18.98 -3.83 16.53
C TYR A 247 -18.85 -2.43 17.11
N VAL A 248 -19.74 -1.55 16.66
CA VAL A 248 -19.92 -0.22 17.23
C VAL A 248 -21.29 -0.14 17.88
N ASN A 249 -21.36 0.57 19.00
CA ASN A 249 -22.62 0.89 19.65
C ASN A 249 -22.68 2.36 20.08
N VAL A 250 -23.90 2.84 20.30
CA VAL A 250 -24.20 4.18 20.82
C VAL A 250 -25.10 4.03 22.04
N HIS A 251 -24.78 4.74 23.11
CA HIS A 251 -25.48 4.73 24.39
C HIS A 251 -26.26 6.03 24.57
N SER A 252 -27.35 5.96 25.33
CA SER A 252 -28.12 7.13 25.77
C SER A 252 -28.52 7.02 27.24
N ASN A 253 -29.12 8.08 27.79
CA ASN A 253 -29.61 8.06 29.17
C ASN A 253 -30.66 6.96 29.43
N THR A 254 -31.54 6.70 28.46
CA THR A 254 -32.57 5.65 28.54
C THR A 254 -31.98 4.24 28.36
N PHE A 255 -30.91 4.11 27.56
CA PHE A 255 -30.24 2.85 27.26
C PHE A 255 -28.75 2.91 27.62
N PRO A 256 -28.40 2.90 28.93
CA PRO A 256 -27.02 3.07 29.38
C PRO A 256 -26.10 1.91 28.94
N ASN A 257 -26.66 0.72 28.68
CA ASN A 257 -25.90 -0.46 28.23
C ASN A 257 -25.77 -0.57 26.70
N GLY A 258 -26.35 0.36 25.94
CA GLY A 258 -26.37 0.36 24.48
C GLY A 258 -27.79 0.57 23.96
N GLU A 259 -28.00 1.58 23.13
CA GLU A 259 -29.28 1.85 22.46
C GLU A 259 -29.34 1.19 21.08
N ILE A 260 -28.28 1.36 20.28
CA ILE A 260 -28.15 0.81 18.94
C ILE A 260 -26.75 0.25 18.71
N ARG A 261 -26.68 -0.91 18.04
CA ARG A 261 -25.44 -1.62 17.72
C ARG A 261 -25.40 -2.03 16.26
N GLY A 262 -24.19 -2.08 15.70
CA GLY A 262 -23.92 -2.61 14.36
C GLY A 262 -22.57 -3.34 14.30
N GLN A 263 -22.54 -4.54 13.73
CA GLN A 263 -21.29 -5.28 13.50
C GLN A 263 -20.56 -4.72 12.27
N PHE A 264 -19.25 -4.53 12.37
CA PHE A 264 -18.43 -4.21 11.20
C PHE A 264 -18.27 -5.42 10.29
N GLN A 265 -18.55 -5.18 9.02
CA GLN A 265 -18.35 -6.14 7.94
C GLN A 265 -17.48 -5.51 6.88
N THR A 266 -16.73 -6.32 6.14
CA THR A 266 -16.02 -5.81 4.97
C THR A 266 -17.05 -5.24 4.01
N SER A 267 -16.86 -3.99 3.60
CA SER A 267 -17.53 -3.52 2.40
C SER A 267 -16.97 -4.39 1.29
N ALA A 268 -17.81 -5.27 0.72
CA ALA A 268 -17.57 -5.67 -0.66
C ALA A 268 -17.34 -4.35 -1.39
N SER A 269 -16.15 -4.14 -1.97
CA SER A 269 -15.99 -3.00 -2.86
C SER A 269 -17.07 -3.20 -3.90
N ALA A 270 -18.15 -2.43 -3.82
CA ALA A 270 -19.23 -2.52 -4.79
C ALA A 270 -18.53 -2.42 -6.13
N SER A 271 -18.64 -3.47 -6.93
CA SER A 271 -17.99 -3.49 -8.23
C SER A 271 -18.75 -2.47 -9.05
N THR A 272 -18.20 -1.26 -9.19
CA THR A 272 -18.82 -0.23 -10.02
C THR A 272 -18.16 -0.26 -11.38
N VAL A 273 -18.99 -0.30 -12.41
CA VAL A 273 -18.61 -0.03 -13.79
C VAL A 273 -19.21 1.33 -14.12
N GLN A 274 -18.36 2.30 -14.39
CA GLN A 274 -18.77 3.66 -14.72
C GLN A 274 -18.32 4.00 -16.14
N PHE A 275 -19.22 4.56 -16.94
CA PHE A 275 -18.92 5.13 -18.24
C PHE A 275 -18.48 6.59 -18.08
N GLY A 276 -17.51 7.01 -18.90
CA GLY A 276 -17.06 8.40 -18.95
C GLY A 276 -18.14 9.38 -19.44
N ALA A 277 -19.22 8.88 -20.04
CA ALA A 277 -20.39 9.66 -20.44
C ALA A 277 -21.66 8.80 -20.42
N THR A 278 -22.81 9.44 -20.17
CA THR A 278 -24.14 8.80 -20.24
C THR A 278 -24.66 8.64 -21.67
N GLN A 279 -24.11 9.42 -22.60
CA GLN A 279 -24.38 9.35 -24.04
C GLN A 279 -23.09 9.60 -24.80
N ILE A 280 -22.89 8.87 -25.90
CA ILE A 280 -21.80 9.10 -26.84
C ILE A 280 -22.42 9.16 -28.24
N GLY A 281 -22.15 10.25 -28.96
CA GLY A 281 -22.49 10.39 -30.36
C GLY A 281 -21.29 10.09 -31.25
N VAL A 282 -21.55 9.51 -32.41
CA VAL A 282 -20.56 9.33 -33.48
C VAL A 282 -21.15 9.80 -34.78
N GLY A 283 -20.40 10.62 -35.52
CA GLY A 283 -20.77 10.93 -36.90
C GLY A 283 -20.48 9.74 -37.80
N GLU A 284 -21.31 9.51 -38.81
CA GLU A 284 -21.13 8.40 -39.77
C GLU A 284 -19.77 8.44 -40.49
N GLY A 285 -19.13 9.61 -40.57
CA GLY A 285 -17.79 9.78 -41.15
C GLY A 285 -16.61 9.51 -40.20
N GLU A 286 -16.84 9.29 -38.91
CA GLU A 286 -15.75 9.24 -37.91
C GLU A 286 -15.15 7.83 -37.70
N GLY A 287 -15.84 6.77 -38.14
CA GLY A 287 -15.31 5.39 -38.20
C GLY A 287 -15.05 4.69 -36.87
N SER A 288 -14.90 5.40 -35.74
CA SER A 288 -14.77 4.82 -34.39
C SER A 288 -15.01 5.86 -33.28
N VAL A 289 -15.25 5.39 -32.05
CA VAL A 289 -15.29 6.25 -30.85
C VAL A 289 -14.65 5.58 -29.65
N SER A 290 -14.01 6.39 -28.81
CA SER A 290 -13.39 5.93 -27.57
C SER A 290 -14.33 6.10 -26.39
N LEU A 291 -14.69 4.98 -25.77
CA LEU A 291 -15.44 4.93 -24.52
C LEU A 291 -14.46 4.72 -23.37
N ILE A 292 -14.44 5.63 -22.40
CA ILE A 292 -13.70 5.42 -21.15
C ILE A 292 -14.60 4.64 -20.20
N VAL A 293 -14.12 3.47 -19.75
CA VAL A 293 -14.78 2.66 -18.73
C VAL A 293 -13.88 2.59 -17.50
N THR A 294 -14.38 3.03 -16.36
CA THR A 294 -13.71 2.89 -15.07
C THR A 294 -14.33 1.73 -14.32
N ARG A 295 -13.49 0.72 -14.02
CA ARG A 295 -13.86 -0.39 -13.14
C ARG A 295 -13.16 -0.21 -11.79
N SER A 296 -13.93 -0.31 -10.71
CA SER A 296 -13.40 -0.33 -9.35
C SER A 296 -13.89 -1.57 -8.59
N GLY A 297 -13.09 -2.06 -7.65
CA GLY A 297 -13.41 -3.24 -6.83
C GLY A 297 -12.59 -4.49 -7.15
N ASN A 298 -12.94 -5.60 -6.49
CA ASN A 298 -12.12 -6.81 -6.38
C ASN A 298 -12.74 -8.07 -7.02
N THR A 299 -13.81 -7.93 -7.83
CA THR A 299 -14.36 -9.08 -8.55
C THR A 299 -13.60 -9.33 -9.85
N SER A 300 -13.12 -10.56 -10.03
CA SER A 300 -12.51 -11.07 -11.26
C SER A 300 -13.55 -11.64 -12.27
N GLY A 301 -14.85 -11.46 -12.00
CA GLY A 301 -15.94 -11.94 -12.86
C GLY A 301 -16.34 -10.96 -13.96
N THR A 302 -17.03 -11.49 -14.98
CA THR A 302 -17.64 -10.73 -16.09
C THR A 302 -18.62 -9.69 -15.54
N ALA A 303 -18.59 -8.47 -16.08
CA ALA A 303 -19.62 -7.46 -15.83
C ALA A 303 -20.38 -7.22 -17.14
N ASP A 304 -21.70 -7.34 -17.09
CA ASP A 304 -22.56 -7.10 -18.24
C ASP A 304 -23.05 -5.65 -18.24
N VAL A 305 -23.00 -5.03 -19.41
CA VAL A 305 -23.45 -3.66 -19.63
C VAL A 305 -24.49 -3.72 -20.74
N SER A 306 -25.69 -3.23 -20.44
CA SER A 306 -26.72 -3.02 -21.46
C SER A 306 -26.49 -1.66 -22.14
N TYR A 307 -26.55 -1.64 -23.46
CA TYR A 307 -26.52 -0.42 -24.27
C TYR A 307 -27.66 -0.45 -25.29
N ALA A 308 -28.07 0.73 -25.74
CA ALA A 308 -29.00 0.90 -26.84
C ALA A 308 -28.43 1.93 -27.82
N THR A 309 -28.57 1.66 -29.11
CA THR A 309 -28.27 2.63 -30.17
C THR A 309 -29.58 3.25 -30.64
N MET A 310 -29.54 4.54 -30.96
CA MET A 310 -30.63 5.23 -31.64
C MET A 310 -30.04 6.01 -32.79
N ASP A 311 -30.71 5.96 -33.93
CA ASP A 311 -30.41 6.80 -35.08
C ASP A 311 -31.38 7.99 -35.05
N SER A 312 -30.86 9.21 -35.21
CA SER A 312 -31.68 10.40 -35.35
C SER A 312 -31.97 10.60 -36.83
N ALA A 313 -33.17 10.19 -37.26
CA ALA A 313 -33.72 10.49 -38.58
C ALA A 313 -33.90 12.01 -38.80
#